data_AF-A0A353VP72-F1
#
_entry.id   AF-A0A353VP72-F1
#
_cell.length_a   1.000
_cell.length_b   1.000
_cell.length_c   1.000
_cell.angle_alpha   90.00
_cell.angle_beta   90.00
_cell.angle_gamma   90.00
#
_symmetry.space_group_name_H-M   'P 1'
#
loop_
_entity.id
_entity.type
_entity.pdbx_description
1 polymer ?
#
loop_
_entity_poly.entity_id
_entity_poly.type
_entity_poly.pdbx_seq_one_letter_code
_entity_poly.pdbx_strand_id
1 'polypeptide(L)'
;MVAFLPFKNFGKNRKRKYVSFGIASASIILFTVYSLTTIPLVDYTEFTPGSELLASVGEDDEEDDASGNYKSTIIYEKNGQEGAFDLDNLPDSTWTYVRTETILIKNGDVANNEPALSFVDSLGNYQDELATLGNVLAVSVYNPEKENGGFWARIADALDGALVAGFTPLLLAATTKEAFDHLPAVTPETHARLSKSTYFADKKTLVTLNRSNGGATWFNDGQLIRKYSHNRIPSDETLLEMTGDDPTEEMLHHSTKTRLRFQGFMLYVFAVLLIL
;
A
#
# COMPACT_ATOMS: atom_id res chain seq x y z
N MET A 1 -43.29 24.98 -10.03
CA MET A 1 -44.29 23.89 -10.08
C MET A 1 -43.68 22.70 -9.36
N VAL A 2 -44.01 22.49 -8.09
CA VAL A 2 -43.39 21.44 -7.25
C VAL A 2 -44.14 20.14 -7.53
N ALA A 3 -43.44 19.11 -8.01
CA ALA A 3 -44.03 17.81 -8.30
C ALA A 3 -44.56 17.18 -7.00
N PHE A 4 -45.88 17.04 -6.91
CA PHE A 4 -46.55 16.33 -5.82
C PHE A 4 -46.25 14.83 -5.96
N LEU A 5 -45.41 14.29 -5.06
CA LEU A 5 -45.17 12.86 -4.96
C LEU A 5 -46.27 12.23 -4.08
N PRO A 6 -47.22 11.45 -4.65
CA PRO A 6 -48.30 10.86 -3.87
C PRO A 6 -47.76 9.66 -3.05
N PHE A 7 -47.34 9.92 -1.80
CA PHE A 7 -46.86 8.90 -0.87
C PHE A 7 -47.89 7.80 -0.55
N LYS A 8 -49.16 7.98 -0.92
CA LYS A 8 -50.26 7.06 -0.59
C LYS A 8 -50.29 5.77 -1.43
N ASN A 9 -49.48 5.69 -2.50
CA ASN A 9 -49.48 4.56 -3.45
C ASN A 9 -48.27 3.62 -3.32
N PHE A 10 -47.40 3.78 -2.31
CA PHE A 10 -46.38 2.78 -2.04
C PHE A 10 -47.04 1.56 -1.38
N GLY A 11 -47.22 0.48 -2.14
CA GLY A 11 -47.75 -0.78 -1.63
C GLY A 11 -46.98 -1.27 -0.39
N LYS A 12 -47.63 -2.06 0.47
CA LYS A 12 -46.98 -2.59 1.69
C LYS A 12 -45.68 -3.32 1.33
N ASN A 13 -44.59 -2.97 1.99
CA ASN A 13 -43.29 -3.61 1.78
C ASN A 13 -43.38 -5.12 2.05
N ARG A 14 -42.91 -5.92 1.09
CA ARG A 14 -42.82 -7.38 1.25
C ARG A 14 -41.81 -7.70 2.34
N LYS A 15 -42.09 -8.70 3.18
CA LYS A 15 -41.18 -9.13 4.28
C LYS A 15 -39.75 -9.42 3.78
N ARG A 16 -39.60 -9.90 2.55
CA ARG A 16 -38.30 -10.15 1.89
C ARG A 16 -37.43 -8.88 1.80
N LYS A 17 -38.03 -7.69 1.64
CA LYS A 17 -37.31 -6.41 1.58
C LYS A 17 -36.53 -6.11 2.86
N TYR A 18 -37.17 -6.34 4.01
CA TYR A 18 -36.53 -6.11 5.31
C TYR A 18 -35.37 -7.08 5.56
N VAL A 19 -35.51 -8.33 5.10
CA VAL A 19 -34.45 -9.34 5.20
C VAL A 19 -33.25 -8.96 4.33
N SER A 20 -33.47 -8.64 3.04
CA SER A 20 -32.40 -8.19 2.14
C SER A 20 -31.70 -6.92 2.65
N PHE A 21 -32.46 -5.94 3.12
CA PHE A 21 -31.90 -4.72 3.72
C PHE A 21 -31.04 -5.02 4.95
N GLY A 22 -31.51 -5.92 5.83
CA GLY A 22 -30.76 -6.35 7.01
C GLY A 22 -29.43 -7.03 6.64
N ILE A 23 -29.46 -7.96 5.66
CA ILE A 23 -28.26 -8.65 5.18
C ILE A 23 -27.28 -7.68 4.54
N ALA A 24 -27.74 -6.77 3.68
CA ALA A 24 -26.88 -5.78 3.05
C ALA A 24 -26.25 -4.85 4.08
N SER A 25 -27.03 -4.36 5.05
CA SER A 25 -26.54 -3.49 6.14
C SER A 25 -25.49 -4.20 6.99
N ALA A 26 -25.73 -5.45 7.40
CA ALA A 26 -24.76 -6.23 8.16
C ALA A 26 -23.47 -6.47 7.36
N SER A 27 -23.59 -6.73 6.05
CA SER A 27 -22.44 -6.94 5.17
C SER A 27 -21.59 -5.69 5.03
N ILE A 28 -22.21 -4.51 4.91
CA ILE A 28 -21.52 -3.21 4.89
C ILE A 28 -20.82 -2.96 6.23
N ILE A 29 -21.48 -3.22 7.36
CA ILE A 29 -20.86 -3.05 8.68
C ILE A 29 -19.63 -3.95 8.83
N LEU A 30 -19.73 -5.23 8.45
CA LEU A 30 -18.61 -6.16 8.48
C LEU A 30 -17.45 -5.70 7.58
N PHE A 31 -17.76 -5.20 6.38
CA PHE A 31 -16.76 -4.64 5.47
C PHE A 31 -16.08 -3.40 6.05
N THR A 32 -16.84 -2.50 6.68
CA THR A 32 -16.28 -1.33 7.38
C THR A 32 -15.35 -1.75 8.50
N VAL A 33 -15.74 -2.71 9.34
CA VAL A 33 -14.89 -3.22 10.42
C VAL A 33 -13.61 -3.85 9.86
N TYR A 34 -13.72 -4.63 8.78
CA TYR A 34 -12.56 -5.18 8.07
C TYR A 34 -11.63 -4.07 7.57
N SER A 35 -12.18 -3.06 6.90
CA SER A 35 -11.42 -1.92 6.36
C SER A 35 -10.78 -1.04 7.44
N LEU A 36 -11.29 -1.04 8.67
CA LEU A 36 -10.72 -0.31 9.81
C LEU A 36 -9.61 -1.11 10.52
N THR A 37 -9.58 -2.43 10.36
CA THR A 37 -8.66 -3.32 11.08
C THR A 37 -7.56 -3.92 10.19
N THR A 38 -7.70 -3.79 8.88
CA THR A 38 -6.76 -4.29 7.87
C THR A 38 -6.57 -3.27 6.75
N ILE A 39 -5.57 -3.49 5.89
CA ILE A 39 -5.39 -2.65 4.71
C ILE A 39 -6.68 -2.70 3.86
N PRO A 40 -7.27 -1.53 3.53
CA PRO A 40 -8.52 -1.49 2.78
C PRO A 40 -8.36 -2.17 1.41
N LEU A 41 -9.42 -2.86 0.94
CA LEU A 41 -9.39 -3.53 -0.37
C LEU A 41 -9.28 -2.54 -1.54
N VAL A 42 -9.67 -1.28 -1.34
CA VAL A 42 -9.47 -0.22 -2.31
C VAL A 42 -8.71 0.89 -1.62
N ASP A 43 -7.51 1.16 -2.11
CA ASP A 43 -6.71 2.29 -1.66
C ASP A 43 -6.88 3.45 -2.63
N TYR A 44 -7.10 4.65 -2.08
CA TYR A 44 -7.29 5.89 -2.84
C TYR A 44 -6.19 6.91 -2.50
N THR A 45 -5.15 6.46 -1.80
CA THR A 45 -3.97 7.28 -1.57
C THR A 45 -3.09 7.31 -2.81
N GLU A 46 -2.17 8.25 -2.85
CA GLU A 46 -1.14 8.35 -3.89
C GLU A 46 -0.18 7.14 -3.89
N PHE A 47 -0.05 6.45 -2.76
CA PHE A 47 0.77 5.24 -2.61
C PHE A 47 -0.03 3.98 -2.93
N THR A 48 -0.46 3.73 -4.16
CA THR A 48 -1.07 2.44 -4.53
C THR A 48 -0.02 1.42 -4.96
N PRO A 49 -0.26 0.10 -4.83
CA PRO A 49 0.61 -0.89 -5.47
C PRO A 49 0.84 -0.54 -6.94
N GLY A 50 2.11 -0.48 -7.35
CA GLY A 50 2.55 -0.06 -8.68
C GLY A 50 2.96 1.41 -8.78
N SER A 51 2.69 2.25 -7.77
CA SER A 51 3.21 3.62 -7.72
C SER A 51 4.72 3.61 -7.57
N GLU A 52 5.42 4.37 -8.40
CA GLU A 52 6.85 4.60 -8.29
C GLU A 52 7.11 5.86 -7.47
N LEU A 53 8.04 5.77 -6.52
CA LEU A 53 8.43 6.92 -5.71
C LEU A 53 9.22 7.91 -6.56
N LEU A 54 8.91 9.20 -6.43
CA LEU A 54 9.78 10.25 -6.94
C LEU A 54 11.11 10.19 -6.20
N ALA A 55 12.18 9.84 -6.91
CA ALA A 55 13.53 10.05 -6.40
C ALA A 55 13.82 11.56 -6.41
N SER A 56 14.16 12.14 -5.26
CA SER A 56 14.70 13.49 -5.20
C SER A 56 16.11 13.48 -5.81
N VAL A 57 16.21 13.79 -7.10
CA VAL A 57 17.50 14.12 -7.72
C VAL A 57 18.00 15.39 -7.03
N GLY A 58 19.20 15.35 -6.45
CA GLY A 58 19.83 16.52 -5.83
C GLY A 58 19.89 17.70 -6.81
N GLU A 59 19.65 18.91 -6.33
CA GLU A 59 19.50 20.16 -7.10
C GLU A 59 20.75 20.60 -7.92
N ASP A 60 21.71 19.73 -8.24
CA ASP A 60 22.97 20.09 -8.90
C ASP A 60 23.06 19.69 -10.39
N ASP A 61 22.05 19.08 -10.99
CA ASP A 61 22.03 18.76 -12.43
C ASP A 61 21.05 19.67 -13.21
N GLU A 62 21.35 20.97 -13.23
CA GLU A 62 20.88 21.84 -14.33
C GLU A 62 21.81 21.64 -15.54
N GLU A 63 21.51 20.68 -16.42
CA GLU A 63 21.81 20.77 -17.86
C GLU A 63 21.10 19.66 -18.67
N ASP A 64 20.11 20.09 -19.45
CA ASP A 64 19.58 19.54 -20.70
C ASP A 64 19.13 18.05 -20.80
N ASP A 65 17.81 17.94 -21.03
CA ASP A 65 17.10 16.97 -21.88
C ASP A 65 16.94 15.50 -21.41
N ALA A 66 15.69 15.05 -21.50
CA ALA A 66 15.22 13.67 -21.32
C ALA A 66 15.20 13.08 -19.89
N SER A 67 14.44 13.69 -18.97
CA SER A 67 13.74 12.85 -17.98
C SER A 67 12.67 12.04 -18.71
N GLY A 68 13.08 10.95 -19.34
CA GLY A 68 12.14 9.96 -19.84
C GLY A 68 11.63 9.18 -18.65
N ASN A 69 10.35 9.33 -18.35
CA ASN A 69 9.71 8.56 -17.29
C ASN A 69 9.84 7.08 -17.65
N TYR A 70 10.58 6.35 -16.83
CA TYR A 70 10.65 4.91 -16.89
C TYR A 70 9.36 4.36 -16.30
N LYS A 71 8.71 3.41 -16.97
CA LYS A 71 7.51 2.75 -16.43
C LYS A 71 7.72 1.25 -16.47
N SER A 72 7.59 0.61 -15.32
CA SER A 72 7.51 -0.85 -15.21
C SER A 72 6.27 -1.34 -15.94
N THR A 73 6.48 -1.99 -17.08
CA THR A 73 5.42 -2.50 -17.97
C THR A 73 5.50 -4.02 -18.05
N ILE A 74 4.34 -4.66 -18.05
CA ILE A 74 4.22 -6.10 -17.90
C ILE A 74 4.01 -6.71 -19.27
N ILE A 75 4.90 -7.61 -19.67
CA ILE A 75 4.86 -8.29 -20.96
C ILE A 75 4.10 -9.61 -20.79
N TYR A 76 3.03 -9.75 -21.57
CA TYR A 76 2.26 -10.98 -21.70
C TYR A 76 2.37 -11.53 -23.12
N GLU A 77 2.32 -12.85 -23.28
CA GLU A 77 2.33 -13.52 -24.57
C GLU A 77 0.98 -14.18 -24.86
N LYS A 78 0.55 -14.10 -26.12
CA LYS A 78 -0.54 -14.88 -26.67
C LYS A 78 -0.19 -15.36 -28.07
N ASN A 79 -0.24 -16.68 -28.28
CA ASN A 79 0.03 -17.31 -29.57
C ASN A 79 1.39 -16.92 -30.21
N GLY A 80 2.46 -16.81 -29.42
CA GLY A 80 3.77 -16.42 -29.95
C GLY A 80 3.97 -14.91 -30.11
N GLN A 81 3.00 -14.07 -29.72
CA GLN A 81 3.08 -12.62 -29.79
C GLN A 81 3.07 -12.02 -28.39
N GLU A 82 4.08 -11.19 -28.11
CA GLU A 82 4.19 -10.43 -26.87
C GLU A 82 3.41 -9.12 -26.95
N GLY A 83 2.80 -8.72 -25.85
CA GLY A 83 2.06 -7.48 -25.66
C GLY A 83 2.37 -6.87 -24.31
N ALA A 84 2.47 -5.55 -24.26
CA ALA A 84 2.86 -4.78 -23.09
C ALA A 84 1.61 -4.18 -22.41
N PHE A 85 1.47 -4.37 -21.10
CA PHE A 85 0.27 -4.02 -20.34
C PHE A 85 0.61 -3.32 -19.01
N ASP A 86 -0.28 -2.44 -18.57
CA ASP A 86 -0.23 -1.73 -17.28
C ASP A 86 -1.08 -2.42 -16.21
N LEU A 87 -0.83 -2.13 -14.93
CA LEU A 87 -1.58 -2.69 -13.79
C LEU A 87 -3.10 -2.42 -13.86
N ASP A 88 -3.48 -1.25 -14.37
CA ASP A 88 -4.87 -0.84 -14.52
C ASP A 88 -5.56 -1.47 -15.73
N ASN A 89 -4.79 -1.94 -16.71
CA ASN A 89 -5.29 -2.47 -17.98
C ASN A 89 -4.62 -3.81 -18.33
N LEU A 90 -4.72 -4.78 -17.42
CA LEU A 90 -4.24 -6.14 -17.63
C LEU A 90 -5.03 -6.87 -18.73
N PRO A 91 -4.37 -7.77 -19.49
CA PRO A 91 -5.03 -8.53 -20.53
C PRO A 91 -6.03 -9.56 -19.97
N ASP A 92 -6.85 -10.12 -20.84
CA ASP A 92 -7.74 -11.23 -20.49
C ASP A 92 -6.94 -12.53 -20.20
N SER A 93 -7.63 -13.54 -19.68
CA SER A 93 -7.02 -14.82 -19.28
C SER A 93 -6.47 -15.68 -20.43
N THR A 94 -6.57 -15.22 -21.68
CA THR A 94 -5.99 -15.94 -22.84
C THR A 94 -4.54 -15.56 -23.09
N TRP A 95 -4.01 -14.59 -22.34
CA TRP A 95 -2.62 -14.16 -22.33
C TRP A 95 -1.88 -14.78 -21.16
N THR A 96 -0.59 -15.08 -21.34
CA THR A 96 0.28 -15.67 -20.32
C THR A 96 1.36 -14.68 -19.93
N TYR A 97 1.59 -14.46 -18.63
CA TYR A 97 2.68 -13.61 -18.16
C TYR A 97 4.02 -14.15 -18.66
N VAL A 98 4.88 -13.25 -19.16
CA VAL A 98 6.24 -13.60 -19.60
C VAL A 98 7.27 -12.99 -18.67
N ARG A 99 7.24 -11.65 -18.55
CA ARG A 99 8.23 -10.87 -17.80
C ARG A 99 7.76 -9.45 -17.59
N THR A 100 8.42 -8.74 -16.70
CA THR A 100 8.27 -7.30 -16.53
C THR A 100 9.51 -6.60 -17.05
N GLU A 101 9.33 -5.53 -17.83
CA GLU A 101 10.41 -4.69 -18.32
C GLU A 101 10.13 -3.23 -17.98
N THR A 102 11.17 -2.51 -17.56
CA THR A 102 11.11 -1.06 -17.41
C THR A 102 11.33 -0.43 -18.78
N ILE A 103 10.27 0.15 -19.36
CA ILE A 103 10.34 0.82 -20.66
C ILE A 103 10.37 2.34 -20.49
N LEU A 104 11.23 3.00 -21.27
CA LEU A 104 11.30 4.45 -21.34
C LEU A 104 10.09 4.99 -22.10
N ILE A 105 9.16 5.68 -21.41
CA ILE A 105 8.03 6.33 -22.08
C ILE A 105 8.47 7.72 -22.55
N LYS A 106 8.62 7.88 -23.87
CA LYS A 106 8.79 9.21 -24.49
C LYS A 106 7.47 9.98 -24.44
N ASN A 107 7.40 10.95 -23.51
CA ASN A 107 6.48 12.08 -23.41
C ASN A 107 5.01 11.87 -23.80
N GLY A 108 4.14 11.94 -22.78
CA GLY A 108 2.79 12.49 -22.90
C GLY A 108 1.64 11.47 -22.92
N ASP A 109 1.32 10.88 -21.76
CA ASP A 109 -0.05 10.52 -21.30
C ASP A 109 -0.01 9.57 -20.08
N VAL A 110 0.78 9.91 -19.06
CA VAL A 110 0.58 9.34 -17.73
C VAL A 110 0.40 10.54 -16.81
N ALA A 111 -0.73 10.62 -16.12
CA ALA A 111 -0.93 11.65 -15.10
C ALA A 111 0.20 11.49 -14.07
N ASN A 112 1.21 12.38 -14.11
CA ASN A 112 2.31 12.41 -13.15
C ASN A 112 1.73 12.70 -11.76
N ASN A 113 1.39 11.63 -11.05
CA ASN A 113 1.02 11.65 -9.65
C ASN A 113 1.88 10.62 -8.91
N GLU A 114 3.17 10.58 -9.27
CA GLU A 114 4.19 9.81 -8.56
C GLU A 114 4.31 10.38 -7.15
N PRO A 115 4.05 9.57 -6.10
CA PRO A 115 4.11 10.05 -4.74
C PRO A 115 5.55 10.28 -4.29
N ALA A 116 5.80 11.39 -3.60
CA ALA A 116 7.07 11.63 -2.92
C ALA A 116 6.98 11.14 -1.46
N LEU A 117 7.85 10.20 -1.06
CA LEU A 117 7.96 9.77 0.33
C LEU A 117 9.11 10.51 1.01
N SER A 118 8.77 11.59 1.72
CA SER A 118 9.80 12.43 2.35
C SER A 118 9.97 12.17 3.85
N PHE A 119 11.21 11.95 4.28
CA PHE A 119 11.62 11.67 5.64
C PHE A 119 13.06 12.10 5.92
N VAL A 120 13.36 12.33 7.20
CA VAL A 120 14.67 12.81 7.65
C VAL A 120 15.30 11.88 8.67
N ASP A 121 16.63 11.88 8.73
CA ASP A 121 17.39 11.22 9.79
C ASP A 121 17.29 11.98 11.14
N SER A 122 18.02 11.47 12.12
CA SER A 122 18.09 12.06 13.46
C SER A 122 18.74 13.45 13.54
N LEU A 123 19.45 13.87 12.49
CA LEU A 123 20.07 15.19 12.36
C LEU A 123 19.21 16.15 11.52
N GLY A 124 18.11 15.66 10.95
CA GLY A 124 17.22 16.43 10.09
C GLY A 124 17.63 16.45 8.62
N ASN A 125 18.57 15.61 8.19
CA ASN A 125 18.91 15.50 6.77
C ASN A 125 17.91 14.57 6.06
N TYR A 126 17.51 14.92 4.84
CA TYR A 126 16.67 14.08 4.00
C TYR A 126 17.38 12.78 3.62
N GLN A 127 16.62 11.68 3.60
CA GLN A 127 17.13 10.32 3.33
C GLN A 127 16.19 9.53 2.39
N ASP A 128 15.36 10.25 1.63
CA ASP A 128 14.25 9.72 0.82
C ASP A 128 14.71 8.65 -0.19
N GLU A 129 15.95 8.78 -0.68
CA GLU A 129 16.64 7.83 -1.57
C GLU A 129 16.77 6.41 -0.99
N LEU A 130 16.74 6.25 0.34
CA LEU A 130 16.79 4.91 0.95
C LEU A 130 15.55 4.08 0.64
N ALA A 131 14.44 4.71 0.27
CA ALA A 131 13.23 4.01 -0.14
C ALA A 131 13.24 3.61 -1.62
N THR A 132 14.21 4.08 -2.42
CA THR A 132 14.23 3.90 -3.87
C THR A 132 15.22 2.86 -4.36
N LEU A 133 16.04 2.27 -3.48
CA LEU A 133 17.08 1.32 -3.87
C LEU A 133 16.87 -0.07 -3.26
N GLY A 134 16.79 -1.08 -4.13
CA GLY A 134 16.66 -2.48 -3.75
C GLY A 134 15.36 -2.80 -3.04
N ASN A 135 15.34 -3.88 -2.27
CA ASN A 135 14.19 -4.26 -1.47
C ASN A 135 14.18 -3.49 -0.15
N VAL A 136 13.13 -2.71 0.09
CA VAL A 136 12.97 -1.87 1.28
C VAL A 136 11.69 -2.27 2.00
N LEU A 137 11.77 -2.47 3.31
CA LEU A 137 10.59 -2.65 4.15
C LEU A 137 10.43 -1.44 5.08
N ALA A 138 9.50 -0.55 4.73
CA ALA A 138 9.20 0.66 5.48
C ALA A 138 8.02 0.47 6.44
N VAL A 139 8.24 0.51 7.74
CA VAL A 139 7.21 0.48 8.78
C VAL A 139 6.80 1.91 9.14
N SER A 140 5.51 2.22 9.02
CA SER A 140 4.95 3.55 9.26
C SER A 140 4.28 3.64 10.64
N VAL A 141 4.79 4.49 11.54
CA VAL A 141 4.22 4.73 12.89
C VAL A 141 3.82 6.18 13.06
N TYR A 142 2.53 6.47 12.92
CA TYR A 142 1.98 7.83 12.94
C TYR A 142 1.30 8.24 14.28
N ASN A 143 1.25 7.34 15.27
CA ASN A 143 0.84 7.64 16.66
C ASN A 143 1.78 6.98 17.70
N PRO A 144 3.10 7.27 17.70
CA PRO A 144 4.07 6.54 18.51
C PRO A 144 3.80 6.57 20.02
N GLU A 145 3.32 7.70 20.55
CA GLU A 145 3.05 7.89 21.98
C GLU A 145 1.87 7.06 22.53
N LYS A 146 1.00 6.55 21.66
CA LYS A 146 -0.19 5.78 22.05
C LYS A 146 0.07 4.29 22.16
N GLU A 147 1.25 3.84 21.75
CA GLU A 147 1.58 2.44 21.60
C GLU A 147 2.31 1.88 22.82
N ASN A 148 2.22 0.57 23.02
CA ASN A 148 2.81 -0.13 24.16
C ASN A 148 4.13 -0.83 23.77
N GLY A 149 4.86 -1.35 24.76
CA GLY A 149 6.15 -2.00 24.51
C GLY A 149 6.06 -3.25 23.63
N GLY A 150 4.95 -3.99 23.69
CA GLY A 150 4.74 -5.16 22.82
C GLY A 150 4.56 -4.78 21.35
N PHE A 151 3.97 -3.62 21.06
CA PHE A 151 3.90 -3.06 19.72
C PHE A 151 5.31 -2.76 19.18
N TRP A 152 6.13 -2.06 19.96
CA TRP A 152 7.49 -1.70 19.56
C TRP A 152 8.43 -2.89 19.43
N ALA A 153 8.32 -3.88 20.33
CA ALA A 153 9.08 -5.12 20.22
C ALA A 153 8.79 -5.84 18.90
N ARG A 154 7.51 -5.92 18.50
CA ARG A 154 7.12 -6.54 17.23
C ARG A 154 7.63 -5.79 16.01
N ILE A 155 7.69 -4.45 16.06
CA ILE A 155 8.30 -3.67 14.98
C ILE A 155 9.80 -3.96 14.91
N ALA A 156 10.49 -3.99 16.05
CA ALA A 156 11.91 -4.34 16.08
C ALA A 156 12.16 -5.73 15.49
N ASP A 157 11.34 -6.73 15.86
CA ASP A 157 11.44 -8.08 15.30
C ASP A 157 11.17 -8.11 13.79
N ALA A 158 10.21 -7.34 13.31
CA ALA A 158 9.92 -7.25 11.87
C ALA A 158 11.07 -6.60 11.08
N LEU A 159 11.67 -5.53 11.61
CA LEU A 159 12.79 -4.83 10.95
C LEU A 159 14.06 -5.68 10.96
N ASP A 160 14.35 -6.36 12.07
CA ASP A 160 15.47 -7.30 12.13
C ASP A 160 15.26 -8.47 11.17
N GLY A 161 14.04 -9.00 11.10
CA GLY A 161 13.70 -10.06 10.15
C GLY A 161 13.84 -9.63 8.69
N ALA A 162 13.43 -8.40 8.38
CA ALA A 162 13.61 -7.81 7.05
C ALA A 162 15.10 -7.69 6.69
N LEU A 163 15.93 -7.22 7.64
CA LEU A 163 17.38 -7.14 7.45
C LEU A 163 18.01 -8.51 7.17
N VAL A 164 17.60 -9.55 7.92
CA VAL A 164 18.05 -10.93 7.71
C VAL A 164 17.64 -11.46 6.33
N ALA A 165 16.45 -11.09 5.86
CA ALA A 165 15.94 -11.46 4.53
C ALA A 165 16.56 -10.65 3.38
N GLY A 166 17.46 -9.70 3.65
CA GLY A 166 18.14 -8.88 2.65
C GLY A 166 17.40 -7.61 2.24
N PHE A 167 16.39 -7.19 3.01
CA PHE A 167 15.74 -5.89 2.84
C PHE A 167 16.51 -4.80 3.58
N THR A 168 16.39 -3.56 3.11
CA THR A 168 16.68 -2.36 3.88
C THR A 168 15.50 -2.06 4.82
N PRO A 169 15.66 -2.20 6.15
CA PRO A 169 14.61 -1.85 7.09
C PRO A 169 14.55 -0.34 7.31
N LEU A 170 13.35 0.25 7.21
CA LEU A 170 13.08 1.64 7.57
C LEU A 170 11.94 1.71 8.58
N LEU A 171 12.17 2.33 9.74
CA LEU A 171 11.13 2.77 10.65
C LEU A 171 10.88 4.25 10.42
N LEU A 172 9.71 4.59 9.90
CA LEU A 172 9.29 5.98 9.73
C LEU A 172 8.32 6.35 10.86
N ALA A 173 8.69 7.31 11.71
CA ALA A 173 7.91 7.69 12.87
C ALA A 173 7.46 9.17 12.80
N ALA A 174 6.17 9.44 13.06
CA ALA A 174 5.65 10.80 13.18
C ALA A 174 5.88 11.36 14.58
N THR A 175 7.14 11.67 14.86
CA THR A 175 7.62 12.24 16.13
C THR A 175 8.96 12.95 15.90
N THR A 176 9.51 13.60 16.93
CA THR A 176 10.89 14.07 16.90
C THR A 176 11.83 13.01 17.46
N LYS A 177 13.13 13.15 17.18
CA LYS A 177 14.16 12.28 17.76
C LYS A 177 14.12 12.27 19.29
N GLU A 178 14.05 13.45 19.90
CA GLU A 178 14.03 13.59 21.36
C GLU A 178 12.81 12.90 21.97
N ALA A 179 11.64 13.07 21.36
CA ALA A 179 10.42 12.43 21.82
C ALA A 179 10.48 10.90 21.63
N PHE A 180 11.05 10.42 20.53
CA PHE A 180 11.26 9.00 20.28
C PHE A 180 12.18 8.35 21.33
N ASP A 181 13.31 9.00 21.65
CA ASP A 181 14.29 8.54 22.63
C ASP A 181 13.73 8.47 24.07
N HIS A 182 12.69 9.25 24.35
CA HIS A 182 12.04 9.33 25.64
C HIS A 182 10.69 8.60 25.70
N LEU A 183 10.35 7.77 24.70
CA LEU A 183 9.13 6.96 24.74
C LEU A 183 9.15 5.99 25.93
N PRO A 184 8.26 6.14 26.93
CA PRO A 184 8.32 5.34 28.16
C PRO A 184 7.97 3.87 27.94
N ALA A 185 7.26 3.57 26.85
CA ALA A 185 6.86 2.21 26.49
C ALA A 185 7.98 1.39 25.84
N VAL A 186 9.06 2.04 25.37
CA VAL A 186 10.15 1.40 24.64
C VAL A 186 11.27 1.06 25.62
N THR A 187 11.65 -0.23 25.69
CA THR A 187 12.78 -0.65 26.52
C THR A 187 14.11 -0.20 25.89
N PRO A 188 15.19 -0.02 26.67
CA PRO A 188 16.50 0.36 26.11
C PRO A 188 17.01 -0.62 25.04
N GLU A 189 16.73 -1.92 25.20
CA GLU A 189 17.08 -2.96 24.23
C GLU A 189 16.32 -2.78 22.91
N THR A 190 15.00 -2.60 22.97
CA THR A 190 14.18 -2.35 21.79
C THR A 190 14.57 -1.04 21.12
N HIS A 191 14.82 0.03 21.90
CA HIS A 191 15.26 1.32 21.38
C HIS A 191 16.59 1.19 20.61
N ALA A 192 17.56 0.44 21.14
CA ALA A 192 18.85 0.22 20.48
C ALA A 192 18.72 -0.53 19.14
N ARG A 193 17.77 -1.47 19.03
CA ARG A 193 17.45 -2.18 17.78
C ARG A 193 16.83 -1.23 16.77
N LEU A 194 15.82 -0.46 17.18
CA LEU A 194 15.09 0.46 16.30
C LEU A 194 15.94 1.62 15.80
N SER A 195 16.78 2.20 16.66
CA SER A 195 17.51 3.45 16.39
C SER A 195 18.38 3.45 15.13
N LYS A 196 18.82 2.27 14.68
CA LYS A 196 19.65 2.13 13.46
C LYS A 196 18.88 2.35 12.16
N SER A 197 17.57 2.26 12.23
CA SER A 197 16.66 2.29 11.09
C SER A 197 15.56 3.33 11.26
N THR A 198 15.60 4.15 12.32
CA THR A 198 14.58 5.16 12.59
C THR A 198 14.83 6.45 11.80
N TYR A 199 13.79 6.89 11.12
CA TYR A 199 13.68 8.16 10.43
C TYR A 199 12.34 8.84 10.79
N PHE A 200 12.23 10.12 10.50
CA PHE A 200 11.11 10.95 10.92
C PHE A 200 10.40 11.56 9.71
N ALA A 201 9.08 11.47 9.70
CA ALA A 201 8.23 11.98 8.63
C ALA A 201 6.96 12.58 9.21
N ASP A 202 6.25 13.39 8.43
CA ASP A 202 5.00 13.96 8.91
C ASP A 202 3.89 12.89 9.01
N LYS A 203 2.98 13.11 9.95
CA LYS A 203 1.87 12.21 10.25
C LYS A 203 0.99 11.90 9.03
N LYS A 204 0.73 12.89 8.18
CA LYS A 204 -0.20 12.75 7.06
C LYS A 204 0.43 11.86 5.99
N THR A 205 1.72 12.06 5.69
CA THR A 205 2.50 11.20 4.80
C THR A 205 2.46 9.76 5.28
N LEU A 206 2.72 9.53 6.57
CA LEU A 206 2.71 8.18 7.14
C LEU A 206 1.34 7.47 7.10
N VAL A 207 0.24 8.20 7.37
CA VAL A 207 -1.12 7.66 7.25
C VAL A 207 -1.47 7.35 5.79
N THR A 208 -0.95 8.15 4.85
CA THR A 208 -1.21 8.02 3.41
C THR A 208 -0.40 6.86 2.81
N LEU A 209 0.83 6.68 3.30
CA LEU A 209 1.69 5.54 3.00
C LEU A 209 1.05 4.23 3.48
N ASN A 210 0.67 4.16 4.75
CA ASN A 210 0.00 2.99 5.32
C ASN A 210 -1.00 3.39 6.42
N ARG A 211 -2.28 3.09 6.19
CA ARG A 211 -3.37 3.42 7.12
C ARG A 211 -3.41 2.55 8.37
N SER A 212 -2.60 1.48 8.43
CA SER A 212 -2.44 0.66 9.62
C SER A 212 -1.27 1.24 10.42
N ASN A 213 -1.50 1.75 11.64
CA ASN A 213 -0.42 2.25 12.49
C ASN A 213 0.55 1.10 12.83
N GLY A 214 1.82 1.25 12.49
CA GLY A 214 2.81 0.16 12.54
C GLY A 214 2.70 -0.84 11.40
N GLY A 215 1.97 -0.52 10.33
CA GLY A 215 1.93 -1.32 9.10
C GLY A 215 3.20 -1.13 8.28
N ALA A 216 3.56 -2.15 7.51
CA ALA A 216 4.74 -2.15 6.65
C ALA A 216 4.36 -1.94 5.18
N THR A 217 5.23 -1.29 4.43
CA THR A 217 5.15 -1.13 2.98
C THR A 217 6.45 -1.64 2.38
N TRP A 218 6.34 -2.55 1.41
CA TRP A 218 7.47 -3.06 0.65
C TRP A 218 7.64 -2.24 -0.63
N PHE A 219 8.84 -1.69 -0.81
CA PHE A 219 9.31 -1.12 -2.06
C PHE A 219 10.39 -2.00 -2.69
N ASN A 220 10.38 -2.12 -4.02
CA ASN A 220 11.50 -2.66 -4.79
C ASN A 220 11.92 -1.62 -5.81
N ASP A 221 13.14 -1.11 -5.69
CA ASP A 221 13.72 -0.10 -6.58
C ASP A 221 12.77 1.11 -6.77
N GLY A 222 12.19 1.61 -5.67
CA GLY A 222 11.27 2.74 -5.65
C GLY A 222 9.83 2.40 -6.01
N GLN A 223 9.54 1.22 -6.54
CA GLN A 223 8.17 0.79 -6.84
C GLN A 223 7.49 0.20 -5.60
N LEU A 224 6.28 0.66 -5.29
CA LEU A 224 5.47 0.11 -4.20
C LEU A 224 4.91 -1.26 -4.60
N ILE A 225 5.46 -2.32 -4.01
CA ILE A 225 5.08 -3.70 -4.30
C ILE A 225 3.85 -4.11 -3.49
N ARG A 226 3.89 -3.89 -2.17
CA ARG A 226 2.84 -4.41 -1.27
C ARG A 226 2.74 -3.65 0.05
N LYS A 227 1.53 -3.62 0.61
CA LYS A 227 1.25 -3.11 1.96
C LYS A 227 0.78 -4.22 2.89
N TYR A 228 1.24 -4.15 4.13
CA TYR A 228 0.88 -5.04 5.23
C TYR A 228 0.30 -4.24 6.38
N SER A 229 -0.75 -4.78 7.02
CA SER A 229 -1.21 -4.26 8.30
C SER A 229 -0.24 -4.66 9.42
N HIS A 230 -0.23 -3.92 10.52
CA HIS A 230 0.69 -4.15 11.65
C HIS A 230 0.64 -5.59 12.24
N ASN A 231 -0.46 -6.32 12.01
CA ASN A 231 -0.67 -7.69 12.46
C ASN A 231 -0.36 -8.76 11.41
N ARG A 232 0.09 -8.37 10.21
CA ARG A 232 0.34 -9.25 9.07
C ARG A 232 1.65 -8.90 8.36
N ILE A 233 2.58 -8.26 9.06
CA ILE A 233 3.94 -8.10 8.55
C ILE A 233 4.55 -9.52 8.44
N PRO A 234 5.11 -9.90 7.29
CA PRO A 234 5.65 -11.25 7.09
C PRO A 234 6.86 -11.52 8.00
N SER A 235 7.14 -12.80 8.26
CA SER A 235 8.37 -13.20 8.94
C SER A 235 9.58 -13.07 8.00
N ASP A 236 10.78 -13.12 8.56
CA ASP A 236 12.05 -13.19 7.83
C ASP A 236 12.07 -14.33 6.80
N GLU A 237 11.62 -15.53 7.16
CA GLU A 237 11.53 -16.67 6.23
C GLU A 237 10.62 -16.34 5.04
N THR A 238 9.45 -15.74 5.29
CA THR A 238 8.51 -15.38 4.21
C THR A 238 9.07 -14.26 3.33
N LEU A 239 9.73 -13.27 3.93
CA LEU A 239 10.37 -12.18 3.19
C LEU A 239 11.51 -12.71 2.32
N LEU A 240 12.30 -13.67 2.82
CA LEU A 240 13.39 -14.29 2.07
C LEU A 240 12.87 -15.13 0.89
N GLU A 241 11.74 -15.82 1.04
CA GLU A 241 11.08 -16.48 -0.09
C GLU A 241 10.64 -15.45 -1.14
N MET A 242 10.03 -14.35 -0.70
CA MET A 242 9.53 -13.29 -1.59
C MET A 242 10.63 -12.58 -2.39
N THR A 243 11.87 -12.51 -1.89
CA THR A 243 12.99 -11.92 -2.64
C THR A 243 13.54 -12.85 -3.72
N GLY A 244 13.20 -14.14 -3.68
CA GLY A 244 13.48 -15.09 -4.76
C GLY A 244 12.49 -14.99 -5.93
N ASP A 245 11.29 -14.48 -5.67
CA ASP A 245 10.25 -14.27 -6.67
C ASP A 245 10.37 -12.89 -7.34
N ASP A 246 9.79 -12.73 -8.53
CA ASP A 246 9.72 -11.43 -9.21
C ASP A 246 8.81 -10.47 -8.40
N PRO A 247 9.32 -9.34 -7.86
CA PRO A 247 8.52 -8.40 -7.07
C PRO A 247 7.30 -7.87 -7.83
N THR A 248 7.38 -7.76 -9.15
CA THR A 248 6.26 -7.32 -9.97
C THR A 248 5.16 -8.38 -10.06
N GLU A 249 5.54 -9.66 -10.12
CA GLU A 249 4.57 -10.76 -10.08
C GLU A 249 3.82 -10.78 -8.75
N GLU A 250 4.51 -10.61 -7.63
CA GLU A 250 3.89 -10.55 -6.30
C GLU A 250 2.94 -9.35 -6.16
N MET A 251 3.33 -8.18 -6.68
CA MET A 251 2.46 -7.00 -6.77
C MET A 251 1.18 -7.29 -7.58
N LEU A 252 1.31 -7.94 -8.74
CA LEU A 252 0.20 -8.26 -9.62
C LEU A 252 -0.75 -9.27 -9.02
N HIS A 253 -0.21 -10.35 -8.47
CA HIS A 253 -0.99 -11.38 -7.84
C HIS A 253 -1.77 -10.81 -6.64
N HIS A 254 -1.15 -9.95 -5.84
CA HIS A 254 -1.80 -9.32 -4.70
C HIS A 254 -2.88 -8.31 -5.10
N SER A 255 -2.58 -7.41 -6.04
CA SER A 255 -3.52 -6.38 -6.51
C SER A 255 -4.74 -7.00 -7.20
N THR A 256 -4.52 -8.00 -8.08
CA THR A 256 -5.59 -8.73 -8.79
C THR A 256 -6.51 -9.45 -7.81
N LYS A 257 -5.95 -10.18 -6.84
CA LYS A 257 -6.71 -10.90 -5.81
C LYS A 257 -7.56 -9.97 -4.96
N THR A 258 -7.01 -8.81 -4.60
CA THR A 258 -7.70 -7.78 -3.81
C THR A 258 -8.87 -7.19 -4.61
N ARG A 259 -8.64 -6.84 -5.88
CA ARG A 259 -9.67 -6.32 -6.80
C ARG A 259 -10.80 -7.31 -7.02
N LEU A 260 -10.49 -8.58 -7.28
CA LEU A 260 -11.50 -9.64 -7.48
C LEU A 260 -12.36 -9.85 -6.23
N ARG A 261 -11.76 -9.83 -5.03
CA ARG A 261 -12.50 -9.92 -3.76
C ARG A 261 -13.45 -8.74 -3.59
N PHE A 262 -13.00 -7.52 -3.89
CA PHE A 262 -13.83 -6.33 -3.81
C PHE A 262 -14.99 -6.37 -4.83
N GLN A 263 -14.72 -6.71 -6.09
CA GLN A 263 -15.74 -6.86 -7.12
C GLN A 263 -16.77 -7.94 -6.77
N GLY A 264 -16.32 -9.10 -6.28
CA GLY A 264 -17.19 -10.17 -5.83
C GLY A 264 -18.07 -9.74 -4.65
N PHE A 265 -17.52 -9.00 -3.68
CA PHE A 265 -18.28 -8.43 -2.58
C PHE A 265 -19.34 -7.42 -3.06
N MET A 266 -18.96 -6.50 -3.95
CA MET A 266 -19.90 -5.53 -4.53
C MET A 266 -21.03 -6.23 -5.29
N LEU A 267 -20.71 -7.23 -6.11
CA LEU A 267 -21.71 -8.02 -6.84
C LEU A 267 -22.64 -8.76 -5.88
N TYR A 268 -22.12 -9.34 -4.79
CA TYR A 268 -22.92 -9.95 -3.74
C TYR A 268 -23.88 -8.94 -3.10
N VAL A 269 -23.39 -7.76 -2.70
CA VAL A 269 -24.23 -6.71 -2.09
C VAL A 269 -25.30 -6.23 -3.07
N PHE A 270 -24.95 -6.01 -4.34
CA PHE A 270 -25.92 -5.62 -5.37
C PHE A 270 -26.97 -6.71 -5.62
N ALA A 271 -26.57 -7.99 -5.68
CA ALA A 271 -27.51 -9.10 -5.85
C ALA A 271 -28.51 -9.15 -4.67
N VAL A 272 -28.03 -8.98 -3.43
CA VAL A 272 -28.89 -8.93 -2.24
C VAL A 272 -29.85 -7.74 -2.30
N LEU A 273 -29.39 -6.57 -2.75
CA LEU A 273 -30.22 -5.38 -2.91
C LEU A 273 -31.24 -5.53 -4.07
N LEU A 274 -30.91 -6.23 -5.14
CA LEU A 274 -31.86 -6.47 -6.24
C LEU A 274 -32.99 -7.45 -5.87
N ILE A 275 -32.82 -8.22 -4.79
CA ILE A 275 -33.88 -9.06 -4.21
C ILE A 275 -34.93 -8.22 -3.45
N LEU A 276 -34.69 -6.90 -3.23
CA LEU A 276 -35.63 -5.96 -2.60
C LEU A 276 -36.96 -5.83 -3.38
#